data_AF-A0A2W4XK31-F1
#
_entry.id   AF-A0A2W4XK31-F1
#
_cell.length_a   1.000
_cell.length_b   1.000
_cell.length_c   1.000
_cell.angle_alpha   90.00
_cell.angle_beta   90.00
_cell.angle_gamma   90.00
#
_symmetry.space_group_name_H-M   'P 1'
#
loop_
_entity.id
_entity.type
_entity.pdbx_description
1 polymer ?
#
loop_
_entity_poly.entity_id
_entity_poly.type
_entity_poly.pdbx_seq_one_letter_code
_entity_poly.pdbx_strand_id
1 'polypeptide(L)' 'MPTVEQAFACVRVCQMLSTGCQPIHMFRYNKSTQIVFILAGVTESLEILVFSDGHWSFSYEET' A
#
# COMPACT_ATOMS: atom_id res chain seq x y z
N MET A 1 6.14 4.37 13.90
CA MET A 1 4.94 3.52 13.89
C MET A 1 4.02 4.14 12.86
N PRO A 2 3.24 3.38 12.08
CA PRO A 2 2.27 3.97 11.19
C PRO A 2 1.29 4.90 11.93
N THR A 3 0.81 5.94 11.25
CA THR A 3 -0.22 6.83 11.79
C THR A 3 -1.60 6.16 11.77
N VAL A 4 -2.57 6.79 12.44
CA VAL A 4 -3.96 6.32 12.42
C VAL A 4 -4.55 6.47 11.01
N GLU A 5 -4.17 7.55 10.33
CA GLU A 5 -4.53 7.85 8.95
C GLU A 5 -4.01 6.75 8.00
N GLN A 6 -2.75 6.33 8.18
CA GLN A 6 -2.18 5.20 7.47
C GLN A 6 -2.93 3.90 7.77
N ALA A 7 -3.29 3.64 9.02
CA ALA A 7 -4.04 2.44 9.38
C ALA A 7 -5.38 2.37 8.65
N PHE A 8 -6.15 3.47 8.63
CA PHE A 8 -7.42 3.52 7.90
C PHE A 8 -7.23 3.42 6.39
N ALA A 9 -6.22 4.08 5.83
CA ALA A 9 -5.92 3.98 4.40
C ALA A 9 -5.54 2.54 4.01
N CYS A 10 -4.71 1.86 4.81
CA CYS A 10 -4.33 0.47 4.58
C CYS A 10 -5.55 -0.46 4.60
N VAL A 11 -6.47 -0.30 5.56
CA VAL A 11 -7.71 -1.11 5.60
C VAL A 11 -8.53 -0.90 4.33
N ARG A 12 -8.71 0.35 3.89
CA ARG A 12 -9.45 0.67 2.66
C ARG A 12 -8.79 0.06 1.42
N VAL A 13 -7.48 0.20 1.28
CA VAL A 13 -6.71 -0.37 0.16
C VAL A 13 -6.79 -1.90 0.18
N CYS A 14 -6.57 -2.55 1.33
CA CYS A 14 -6.66 -4.00 1.45
C CYS A 14 -8.07 -4.51 1.13
N GLN A 15 -9.13 -3.81 1.56
CA GLN A 15 -10.50 -4.15 1.21
C GLN A 15 -10.72 -4.06 -0.31
N MET A 16 -10.30 -2.97 -0.94
CA MET A 16 -10.35 -2.80 -2.41
C MET A 16 -9.62 -3.94 -3.14
N LEU A 17 -8.37 -4.24 -2.74
CA LEU A 17 -7.57 -5.32 -3.31
C LEU A 17 -8.23 -6.69 -3.11
N SER A 18 -8.79 -6.97 -1.93
CA SER A 18 -9.48 -8.23 -1.65
C SER A 18 -10.72 -8.46 -2.52
N THR A 19 -11.36 -7.39 -2.98
CA THR A 19 -12.55 -7.46 -3.84
C THR A 19 -12.25 -7.52 -5.33
N GLY A 20 -11.07 -7.07 -5.79
CA GLY A 20 -10.79 -6.88 -7.21
C GLY A 20 -9.42 -7.33 -7.71
N CYS A 21 -8.42 -7.48 -6.85
CA CYS A 21 -7.03 -7.70 -7.26
C CYS A 21 -6.26 -8.56 -6.24
N GLN A 22 -6.36 -9.89 -6.41
CA GLN A 22 -5.23 -10.86 -6.31
C GLN A 22 -4.42 -10.83 -4.99
N PRO A 23 -3.46 -11.75 -4.73
CA PRO A 23 -2.89 -11.86 -3.38
C PRO A 23 -2.13 -10.58 -2.97
N ILE A 24 -2.14 -10.30 -1.66
CA ILE A 24 -1.25 -9.34 -1.02
C ILE A 24 0.00 -10.11 -0.62
N HIS A 25 1.15 -9.76 -1.20
CA HIS A 25 2.42 -10.44 -0.98
C HIS A 25 3.26 -9.77 0.11
N MET A 26 3.15 -8.44 0.23
CA MET A 26 3.94 -7.67 1.18
C MET A 26 3.12 -6.54 1.79
N PHE A 27 3.31 -6.36 3.10
CA PHE A 27 2.88 -5.19 3.86
C PHE A 27 4.05 -4.73 4.72
N ARG A 28 4.66 -3.59 4.40
CA ARG A 28 5.89 -3.12 5.06
C ARG A 28 5.87 -1.63 5.33
N TYR A 29 6.09 -1.24 6.57
CA TYR A 29 6.32 0.16 6.94
C TYR A 29 7.82 0.49 6.92
N ASN A 30 8.19 1.58 6.26
CA ASN A 30 9.55 2.12 6.28
C ASN A 30 9.64 3.30 7.26
N LYS A 31 10.48 3.16 8.29
CA LYS A 31 10.68 4.20 9.31
C LYS A 31 11.40 5.45 8.79
N SER A 32 12.29 5.35 7.80
CA SER A 32 13.02 6.53 7.30
C SER A 32 12.13 7.42 6.45
N THR A 33 11.32 6.83 5.57
CA THR A 33 10.41 7.56 4.68
C THR A 33 9.02 7.78 5.26
N GLN A 34 8.68 7.09 6.36
CA GLN A 34 7.33 7.08 6.95
C GLN A 34 6.24 6.55 5.99
N ILE A 35 6.60 5.75 4.99
CA ILE A 35 5.67 5.19 3.99
C ILE A 35 5.35 3.73 4.34
N VAL A 36 4.08 3.33 4.21
CA VAL A 36 3.68 1.92 4.16
C VAL A 36 3.62 1.48 2.70
N PHE A 37 4.26 0.37 2.40
CA PHE A 37 4.29 -0.28 1.08
C PHE A 37 3.38 -1.49 1.11
N ILE A 38 2.53 -1.63 0.11
CA ILE A 38 1.69 -2.81 -0.13
C ILE A 38 2.02 -3.35 -1.52
N LEU A 39 2.51 -4.59 -1.59
CA LEU A 39 2.75 -5.29 -2.84
C LEU A 39 1.63 -6.30 -3.06
N ALA A 40 0.97 -6.23 -4.21
CA ALA A 40 -0.18 -7.06 -4.55
C ALA A 40 -0.22 -7.43 -6.04
N GLY A 41 -1.17 -8.28 -6.41
CA GLY A 41 -1.41 -8.69 -7.80
C GLY A 41 -0.89 -10.08 -8.13
N VAL A 42 -1.37 -10.67 -9.24
CA VAL A 42 -1.00 -12.04 -9.68
C VAL A 42 0.51 -12.14 -9.87
N THR A 43 1.07 -11.08 -10.46
CA THR A 43 2.45 -10.99 -10.95
C THR A 43 3.30 -10.08 -10.08
N GLU A 44 2.85 -9.75 -8.87
CA GLU A 44 3.58 -8.84 -7.96
C GLU A 44 3.88 -7.46 -8.58
N SER A 45 3.07 -7.02 -9.55
CA SER A 45 3.32 -5.80 -10.32
C SER A 45 2.60 -4.57 -9.76
N LEU A 46 1.89 -4.72 -8.65
CA LEU A 46 1.03 -3.69 -8.09
C LEU A 46 1.62 -3.23 -6.75
N GLU A 47 2.34 -2.12 -6.77
CA GLU A 47 2.88 -1.50 -5.57
C GLU A 47 2.04 -0.27 -5.21
N ILE A 48 1.58 -0.22 -3.95
CA ILE A 48 0.85 0.91 -3.38
C ILE A 48 1.70 1.54 -2.28
N LEU A 49 1.81 2.86 -2.33
CA LEU A 49 2.45 3.69 -1.32
C LEU A 49 1.36 4.35 -0.48
N VAL A 50 1.44 4.25 0.85
CA VAL A 50 0.55 4.95 1.79
C VAL A 50 1.38 5.92 2.62
N PHE A 51 1.16 7.21 2.39
CA PHE A 51 1.86 8.32 3.04
C PHE A 51 1.34 8.55 4.46
N SER A 52 2.11 9.27 5.28
CA SER A 52 1.82 9.48 6.71
C SER A 52 0.50 10.20 7.00
N ASP A 53 0.00 10.98 6.05
CA ASP A 53 -1.29 11.68 6.11
C ASP A 53 -2.49 10.81 5.65
N GLY A 54 -2.24 9.56 5.25
CA GLY A 54 -3.26 8.63 4.77
C GLY A 54 -3.63 8.79 3.30
N HIS A 55 -2.99 9.72 2.56
CA HIS A 55 -3.01 9.66 1.10
C HIS A 55 -2.29 8.40 0.61
N TRP A 56 -2.71 7.87 -0.52
CA TRP A 56 -2.08 6.71 -1.13
C TRP A 56 -2.08 6.83 -2.66
N SER A 57 -1.10 6.20 -3.29
CA SER A 57 -0.96 6.16 -4.74
C SER A 57 -0.35 4.84 -5.20
N PHE A 58 -0.55 4.49 -6.47
CA PHE A 58 0.27 3.47 -7.11
C PHE A 58 1.70 3.98 -7.27
N SER A 59 2.66 3.10 -7.07
CA SER A 59 4.04 3.34 -7.49
C SER A 59 4.08 3.14 -9.01
N TYR A 60 4.43 4.19 -9.73
CA TYR A 60 4.66 4.10 -11.17
C TYR A 60 6.18 4.02 -11.36
N GLU A 61 6.67 2.96 -11.98
CA GLU A 61 7.99 3.02 -12.61
C GLU A 61 7.86 3.95 -13.82
N GLU A 62 8.52 5.11 -13.78
CA GLU A 62 8.74 5.90 -15.00
C GLU A 62 9.63 5.07 -15.95
N THR A 63 9.04 4.53 -17.01
CA THR A 63 9.74 3.95 -18.17
C THR A 63 10.55 5.00 -18.92
#